data_AF-A0A193QGP8-F1
#
_entry.id   AF-A0A193QGP8-F1
#
_cell.length_a   1.000
_cell.length_b   1.000
_cell.length_c   1.000
_cell.angle_alpha   90.00
_cell.angle_beta   90.00
_cell.angle_gamma   90.00
#
_symmetry.space_group_name_H-M   'P 1'
#
loop_
_entity.id
_entity.type
_entity.pdbx_description
1 polymer ?
#
loop_
_entity_poly.entity_id
_entity_poly.type
_entity_poly.pdbx_seq_one_letter_code
_entity_poly.pdbx_strand_id
1 'polypeptide(L)' 'MMRTFVKKVYAAIAAGDKEAAQNAFSAMQPIVDRQASKGLIHKNKAARHKSNLTAQINAMQ' A
#
# COMPACT_ATOMS: atom_id res chain seq x y z
N MET A 1 7.46 3.57 10.68
CA MET A 1 6.05 3.10 10.67
C MET A 1 5.48 2.93 9.25
N MET A 2 5.55 3.91 8.32
CA MET A 2 4.98 3.76 6.96
C MET A 2 5.53 2.56 6.15
N ARG A 3 6.85 2.37 6.13
CA ARG A 3 7.51 1.29 5.39
C ARG A 3 7.05 -0.11 5.83
N THR A 4 6.63 -0.26 7.08
CA THR A 4 6.17 -1.52 7.65
C THR A 4 4.82 -1.94 7.07
N PHE A 5 3.87 -1.00 6.95
CA PHE A 5 2.56 -1.28 6.35
C PHE A 5 2.66 -1.57 4.86
N VAL A 6 3.53 -0.84 4.15
CA VAL A 6 3.82 -1.14 2.74
C VAL A 6 4.40 -2.55 2.59
N LYS A 7 5.34 -2.95 3.45
CA LYS A 7 5.88 -4.33 3.45
C LYS A 7 4.82 -5.39 3.73
N LYS A 8 3.85 -5.13 4.62
CA LYS A 8 2.75 -6.07 4.90
C LYS A 8 1.90 -6.33 3.66
N VAL A 9 1.59 -5.29 2.88
CA VAL A 9 0.85 -5.45 1.61
C VAL A 9 1.66 -6.29 0.63
N TYR A 10 2.95 -6.00 0.44
CA TYR A 10 3.82 -6.82 -0.42
C TYR A 10 3.93 -8.26 0.04
N ALA A 11 3.97 -8.52 1.35
CA ALA A 11 3.99 -9.88 1.90
C ALA A 11 2.68 -10.63 1.61
N ALA A 12 1.53 -9.98 1.76
CA ALA A 12 0.23 -10.58 1.43
C ALA A 12 0.10 -10.86 -0.09
N ILE A 13 0.56 -9.94 -0.93
CA ILE A 13 0.64 -10.12 -2.39
C ILE A 13 1.53 -11.33 -2.72
N ALA A 14 2.72 -11.42 -2.11
CA ALA A 14 3.63 -12.54 -2.32
C ALA A 14 3.09 -13.88 -1.81
N ALA A 15 2.23 -13.86 -0.80
CA ALA A 15 1.57 -15.05 -0.26
C ALA A 15 0.39 -15.54 -1.13
N GLY A 16 -0.04 -14.77 -2.14
CA GLY A 16 -1.14 -15.16 -3.03
C GLY A 16 -2.54 -14.91 -2.45
N ASP A 17 -2.65 -14.29 -1.28
CA ASP A 17 -3.94 -14.05 -0.60
C ASP A 17 -4.48 -12.65 -0.93
N LYS A 18 -5.48 -12.63 -1.81
CA LYS A 18 -6.13 -11.41 -2.30
C LYS A 18 -6.92 -10.67 -1.22
N GLU A 19 -7.64 -11.39 -0.35
CA GLU A 19 -8.42 -10.76 0.73
C GLU A 19 -7.49 -10.14 1.77
N ALA A 20 -6.46 -10.86 2.17
CA ALA A 20 -5.45 -10.33 3.09
C ALA A 20 -4.72 -9.12 2.48
N ALA A 21 -4.41 -9.15 1.18
CA ALA A 21 -3.79 -8.02 0.49
C ALA A 21 -4.71 -6.80 0.46
N GLN A 22 -6.00 -6.97 0.19
CA GLN A 22 -6.99 -5.88 0.19
C GLN A 22 -7.17 -5.27 1.58
N ASN A 23 -7.24 -6.10 2.62
CA ASN A 23 -7.35 -5.64 4.01
C ASN A 23 -6.10 -4.87 4.45
N ALA A 24 -4.91 -5.39 4.13
CA ALA A 24 -3.65 -4.72 4.41
C ALA A 24 -3.52 -3.39 3.63
N PHE A 25 -4.02 -3.34 2.40
CA PHE A 25 -4.01 -2.15 1.56
C PHE A 25 -4.89 -1.04 2.15
N SER A 26 -6.11 -1.37 2.58
CA SER A 26 -7.03 -0.45 3.24
C SER A 26 -6.42 0.15 4.51
N ALA A 27 -5.70 -0.64 5.31
CA ALA A 27 -4.99 -0.16 6.49
C ALA A 27 -3.78 0.73 6.15
N MET A 28 -3.11 0.48 5.02
CA MET A 28 -1.92 1.20 4.58
C MET A 28 -2.25 2.60 4.01
N GLN A 29 -3.36 2.73 3.26
CA GLN A 29 -3.78 3.97 2.61
C GLN A 29 -3.77 5.21 3.53
N PRO A 30 -4.48 5.25 4.67
CA PRO A 30 -4.55 6.45 5.51
C PRO A 30 -3.21 6.81 6.14
N ILE A 31 -2.33 5.82 6.35
CA ILE A 31 -1.00 6.03 6.93
C ILE A 31 -0.08 6.70 5.91
N VAL A 32 -0.10 6.23 4.66
CA VAL A 32 0.72 6.83 3.59
C VAL A 32 0.27 8.26 3.31
N ASP A 33 -1.03 8.50 3.25
CA ASP A 33 -1.57 9.83 2.99
C ASP A 33 -1.26 10.79 4.15
N ARG A 34 -1.37 10.35 5.41
CA ARG A 34 -0.95 11.16 6.57
C ARG A 34 0.52 11.54 6.54
N GLN A 35 1.39 10.64 6.06
CA GLN A 35 2.83 10.92 5.97
C GLN A 35 3.16 11.87 4.80
N ALA A 36 2.36 11.83 3.74
CA ALA A 36 2.44 12.82 2.66
C ALA A 36 1.99 14.21 3.15
N SER A 37 0.90 14.29 3.92
CA SER A 37 0.44 15.55 4.51
C SER A 37 1.45 16.17 5.48
N LYS A 38 2.24 15.34 6.17
CA LYS A 38 3.35 15.79 7.04
C LYS A 38 4.60 16.23 6.25
N GLY A 39 4.61 16.12 4.93
CA GLY A 39 5.76 16.47 4.08
C GLY A 39 6.91 15.46 4.11
N LEU A 40 6.76 14.32 4.79
CA LEU A 40 7.81 13.29 4.88
C LEU A 40 8.00 12.53 3.56
N ILE A 41 6.95 12.46 2.74
CA ILE A 41 7.00 11.94 1.37
C ILE A 41 6.28 12.90 0.45
N HIS A 42 6.74 13.01 -0.80
CA HIS A 42 6.05 13.79 -1.81
C HIS A 42 4.67 13.17 -2.13
N LYS A 43 3.67 14.01 -2.42
CA LYS A 43 2.30 13.58 -2.76
C LYS A 43 2.28 12.57 -3.92
N ASN A 44 3.10 12.82 -4.95
CA ASN A 44 3.24 11.90 -6.10
C ASN A 44 3.86 10.55 -5.71
N LYS A 45 4.75 10.53 -4.71
CA LYS A 45 5.33 9.27 -4.21
C LYS A 45 4.27 8.44 -3.48
N ALA A 46 3.43 9.08 -2.66
CA ALA A 46 2.27 8.43 -2.04
C ALA A 46 1.29 7.89 -3.09
N ALA A 47 0.94 8.69 -4.09
CA ALA A 47 0.06 8.28 -5.19
C ALA A 47 0.63 7.09 -5.98
N ARG A 48 1.94 7.10 -6.29
CA ARG A 48 2.62 6.01 -6.99
C ARG A 48 2.56 4.70 -6.20
N HIS A 49 2.78 4.75 -4.88
CA HIS A 49 2.67 3.55 -4.04
C HIS A 49 1.25 2.97 -4.05
N LYS A 50 0.21 3.82 -3.99
CA LYS A 50 -1.18 3.37 -4.07
C LYS A 50 -1.49 2.72 -5.43
N SER A 51 -1.17 3.42 -6.51
CA SER A 51 -1.43 2.94 -7.88
C SER A 51 -0.73 1.60 -8.18
N ASN A 52 0.56 1.47 -7.86
CA ASN A 52 1.31 0.25 -8.12
C ASN A 52 0.75 -0.96 -7.33
N LEU A 53 0.40 -0.76 -6.05
CA LEU A 53 -0.12 -1.84 -5.22
C LEU A 53 -1.54 -2.26 -5.63
N THR A 54 -2.40 -1.31 -6.01
CA THR A 54 -3.71 -1.63 -6.57
C THR A 54 -3.59 -2.43 -7.87
N ALA A 55 -2.68 -2.06 -8.76
CA ALA A 55 -2.43 -2.81 -10.00
C ALA A 55 -1.98 -4.25 -9.71
N GLN A 56 -1.12 -4.46 -8.72
CA GLN A 56 -0.68 -5.80 -8.32
C GLN A 56 -1.82 -6.63 -7.73
N ILE A 57 -2.63 -6.06 -6.82
CA ILE A 57 -3.77 -6.78 -6.23
C ILE A 57 -4.81 -7.16 -7.29
N ASN A 58 -5.07 -6.26 -8.25
CA ASN A 58 -5.99 -6.52 -9.35
C ASN A 58 -5.48 -7.59 -10.33
N ALA A 59 -4.16 -7.72 -10.48
CA ALA A 59 -3.53 -8.72 -11.33
C ALA A 59 -3.58 -10.14 -10.72
N MET A 60 -3.75 -10.26 -9.40
CA MET A 60 -3.89 -11.53 -8.68
C MET A 60 -5.32 -12.09 -8.83
N GLN A 61 -5.84 -12.23 -10.05
CA GLN A 61 -7.24 -12.61 -10.33
C GLN A 61 -7.80 -13.66 -9.37
#